data_AF-A0A2D9IDJ2-F1
#
_entry.id   AF-A0A2D9IDJ2-F1
#
_cell.length_a   1.000
_cell.length_b   1.000
_cell.length_c   1.000
_cell.angle_alpha   90.00
_cell.angle_beta   90.00
_cell.angle_gamma   90.00
#
_symmetry.space_group_name_H-M   'P 1'
#
loop_
_entity.id
_entity.type
_entity.pdbx_description
1 polymer ?
#
loop_
_entity_poly.entity_id
_entity_poly.type
_entity_poly.pdbx_seq_one_letter_code
_entity_poly.pdbx_strand_id
1 'polypeptide(L)'
;MTDPNYQITQFAYELSFDEDYGLPTKLSRVTNPEGDEVEYTYDDRGNITERRVKAKPGSGQSDIVTSATFPASCTATGVSAMTCNKPITLTDARGNTSSFTYDTTHGGMLTRTGPAVGGVQPKTRYSYAQRYAWIKNSTGGFSQETDGVWVLSEERSCNTSTLDFTTGACSAGTSDLVVTTYDYGPDTGTVGNNLWLRGVVVTSGGTSLRSCYEYDINGNRISETAPQANLSACY
;
A
#
# COMPACT_ATOMS: atom_id res chain seq x y z
N MET A 1 -28.80 -8.07 7.50
CA MET A 1 -29.46 -8.90 6.46
C MET A 1 -30.07 -10.09 7.17
N THR A 2 -31.32 -10.45 6.88
CA THR A 2 -32.01 -11.63 7.43
C THR A 2 -31.99 -12.76 6.41
N ASP A 3 -31.76 -14.01 6.84
CA ASP A 3 -31.86 -15.19 5.98
C ASP A 3 -33.34 -15.64 5.79
N PRO A 4 -33.61 -16.67 4.96
CA PRO A 4 -34.95 -17.22 4.76
C PRO A 4 -35.61 -17.83 6.02
N ASN A 5 -34.84 -18.06 7.09
CA ASN A 5 -35.30 -18.56 8.39
C ASN A 5 -35.38 -17.45 9.45
N TYR A 6 -35.34 -16.17 9.03
CA TYR A 6 -35.36 -14.98 9.90
C TYR A 6 -34.15 -14.86 10.85
N GLN A 7 -33.07 -15.59 10.61
CA GLN A 7 -31.82 -15.43 11.34
C GLN A 7 -31.07 -14.20 10.82
N ILE A 8 -30.44 -13.46 11.73
CA ILE A 8 -29.75 -12.20 11.44
C ILE A 8 -28.24 -12.36 11.58
N THR A 9 -27.48 -11.63 10.75
CA THR A 9 -26.05 -11.43 11.01
C THR A 9 -25.86 -10.79 12.38
N GLN A 10 -25.06 -11.42 13.23
CA GLN A 10 -24.73 -10.94 14.56
C GLN A 10 -23.36 -10.26 14.57
N PHE A 11 -23.24 -9.14 15.27
CA PHE A 11 -22.00 -8.40 15.45
C PHE A 11 -21.63 -8.43 16.93
N ALA A 12 -20.42 -8.90 17.23
CA ALA A 12 -19.83 -8.80 18.55
C ALA A 12 -18.68 -7.81 18.53
N TYR A 13 -18.47 -7.13 19.65
CA TYR A 13 -17.47 -6.08 19.79
C TYR A 13 -16.62 -6.33 21.04
N GLU A 14 -15.34 -5.95 20.97
CA GLU A 14 -14.48 -5.86 22.14
C GLU A 14 -14.75 -4.52 22.85
N LEU A 15 -14.93 -4.57 24.17
CA LEU A 15 -15.10 -3.38 24.99
C LEU A 15 -13.71 -2.81 25.30
N SER A 16 -13.32 -1.75 24.58
CA SER A 16 -12.27 -0.86 25.08
C SER A 16 -12.94 0.23 25.92
N PHE A 17 -12.53 0.38 27.18
CA PHE A 17 -12.90 1.55 27.98
C PHE A 17 -12.22 2.78 27.35
N ASP A 18 -12.90 3.45 26.43
CA ASP A 18 -12.67 4.87 26.22
C ASP A 18 -13.40 5.59 27.36
N GLU A 19 -12.64 6.28 28.22
CA GLU A 19 -13.12 6.89 29.48
C GLU A 19 -14.28 7.88 29.24
N ASP A 20 -14.50 8.32 28.00
CA ASP A 20 -15.44 9.39 27.71
C ASP A 20 -16.86 8.90 27.28
N TYR A 21 -17.03 7.69 26.70
CA TYR A 21 -18.37 7.27 26.21
C TYR A 21 -18.77 5.79 26.30
N GLY A 22 -17.94 4.86 26.79
CA GLY A 22 -18.37 3.48 27.09
C GLY A 22 -19.01 2.69 25.93
N LEU A 23 -18.81 3.12 24.67
CA LEU A 23 -19.32 2.44 23.49
C LEU A 23 -18.32 1.35 23.05
N PRO A 24 -18.79 0.14 22.67
CA PRO A 24 -17.93 -0.85 22.04
C PRO A 24 -17.30 -0.26 20.75
N THR A 25 -15.97 -0.24 20.65
CA THR A 25 -15.25 0.48 19.57
C THR A 25 -14.65 -0.43 18.50
N LYS A 26 -14.45 -1.73 18.79
CA LYS A 26 -13.75 -2.66 17.88
C LYS A 26 -14.62 -3.87 17.58
N LEU A 27 -14.92 -4.11 16.30
CA LEU A 27 -15.65 -5.29 15.85
C LEU A 27 -14.79 -6.55 16.09
N SER A 28 -15.19 -7.42 17.01
CA SER A 28 -14.44 -8.65 17.32
C SER A 28 -14.94 -9.86 16.55
N ARG A 29 -16.24 -9.90 16.21
CA ARG A 29 -16.82 -11.03 15.46
C ARG A 29 -18.02 -10.64 14.62
N VAL A 30 -18.14 -11.26 13.46
CA VAL A 30 -19.34 -11.25 12.61
C VAL A 30 -19.77 -12.69 12.40
N THR A 31 -20.96 -13.06 12.86
CA THR A 31 -21.51 -14.41 12.66
C THR A 31 -22.70 -14.29 11.71
N ASN A 32 -22.64 -15.02 10.59
CA ASN A 32 -23.71 -15.06 9.61
C ASN A 32 -24.85 -16.00 10.06
N PRO A 33 -26.06 -15.85 9.50
CA PRO A 33 -27.19 -16.73 9.78
C PRO A 33 -26.91 -18.23 9.63
N GLU A 34 -26.06 -18.62 8.67
CA GLU A 34 -25.69 -20.01 8.41
C GLU A 34 -24.56 -20.52 9.33
N GLY A 35 -24.09 -19.69 10.26
CA GLY A 35 -23.17 -20.03 11.34
C GLY A 35 -21.68 -19.95 10.99
N ASP A 36 -21.31 -19.65 9.74
CA ASP A 36 -19.95 -19.22 9.42
C ASP A 36 -19.68 -17.83 10.05
N GLU A 37 -18.43 -17.59 10.39
CA GLU A 37 -18.07 -16.35 11.09
C GLU A 37 -16.68 -15.83 10.74
N VAL A 38 -16.50 -14.54 10.96
CA VAL A 38 -15.20 -13.86 10.88
C VAL A 38 -14.88 -13.30 12.26
N GLU A 39 -13.72 -13.66 12.80
CA GLU A 39 -13.17 -13.16 14.05
C GLU A 39 -11.96 -12.27 13.80
N TYR A 40 -11.83 -11.24 14.64
CA TYR A 40 -10.71 -10.29 14.64
C TYR A 40 -10.06 -10.27 16.01
N THR A 41 -8.73 -10.37 16.04
CA THR A 41 -7.92 -10.14 17.23
C THR A 41 -7.15 -8.85 17.06
N TYR A 42 -7.07 -8.05 18.12
CA TYR A 42 -6.43 -6.75 18.14
C TYR A 42 -5.25 -6.73 19.10
N ASP A 43 -4.28 -5.85 18.86
CA ASP A 43 -3.36 -5.40 19.92
C ASP A 43 -3.99 -4.25 20.74
N ASP A 44 -3.29 -3.82 21.80
CA ASP A 44 -3.75 -2.74 22.69
C ASP A 44 -3.98 -1.41 21.94
N ARG A 45 -3.31 -1.21 20.78
CA ARG A 45 -3.45 -0.02 19.93
C ARG A 45 -4.58 -0.15 18.91
N GLY A 46 -5.25 -1.30 18.84
CA GLY A 46 -6.33 -1.54 17.89
C GLY A 46 -5.86 -1.97 16.50
N ASN A 47 -4.61 -2.39 16.35
CA ASN A 47 -4.15 -3.02 15.13
C ASN A 47 -4.70 -4.45 15.05
N ILE A 48 -5.25 -4.86 13.90
CA ILE A 48 -5.70 -6.24 13.68
C ILE A 48 -4.46 -7.15 13.57
N THR A 49 -4.25 -7.99 14.58
CA THR A 49 -3.14 -8.97 14.62
C THR A 49 -3.53 -10.31 14.03
N GLU A 50 -4.82 -10.67 14.07
CA GLU A 50 -5.36 -11.87 13.43
C GLU A 50 -6.74 -11.57 12.84
N ARG A 51 -6.99 -12.11 11.64
CA ARG A 51 -8.33 -12.29 11.07
C ARG A 51 -8.53 -13.77 10.77
N ARG A 52 -9.60 -14.33 11.31
CA ARG A 52 -9.93 -15.75 11.21
C ARG A 52 -11.31 -15.92 10.60
N VAL A 53 -11.40 -16.64 9.48
CA VAL A 53 -12.68 -17.04 8.89
C VAL A 53 -12.92 -18.49 9.26
N LYS A 54 -14.02 -18.74 9.96
CA LYS A 54 -14.47 -20.08 10.33
C LYS A 54 -15.59 -20.49 9.40
N ALA A 55 -15.46 -21.70 8.86
CA ALA A 55 -16.55 -22.29 8.09
C ALA A 55 -17.72 -22.63 9.01
N LYS A 56 -18.91 -22.79 8.43
CA LYS A 56 -20.10 -23.20 9.17
C LYS A 56 -19.85 -24.47 10.00
N PRO A 57 -20.45 -24.58 11.20
CA PRO A 57 -20.35 -25.76 12.03
C PRO A 57 -20.69 -27.04 11.26
N GLY A 58 -19.90 -28.10 11.47
CA GLY A 58 -20.11 -29.39 10.82
C GLY A 58 -19.63 -29.48 9.36
N SER A 59 -19.03 -28.42 8.79
CA SER A 59 -18.46 -28.47 7.43
C SER A 59 -17.17 -29.28 7.31
N GLY A 60 -16.45 -29.50 8.41
CA GLY A 60 -15.14 -30.17 8.42
C GLY A 60 -13.99 -29.37 7.80
N GLN A 61 -14.25 -28.12 7.39
CA GLN A 61 -13.24 -27.24 6.82
C GLN A 61 -12.42 -26.58 7.93
N SER A 62 -11.11 -26.45 7.71
CA SER A 62 -10.23 -25.70 8.60
C SER A 62 -10.47 -24.19 8.46
N ASP A 63 -10.17 -23.46 9.54
CA ASP A 63 -10.19 -22.01 9.54
C ASP A 63 -9.19 -21.42 8.54
N ILE A 64 -9.57 -20.30 7.93
CA ILE A 64 -8.67 -19.48 7.11
C ILE A 64 -8.17 -18.35 8.01
N VAL A 65 -6.89 -18.41 8.37
CA VAL A 65 -6.27 -17.47 9.30
C VAL A 65 -5.26 -16.59 8.57
N THR A 66 -5.36 -15.29 8.73
CA THR A 66 -4.34 -14.32 8.29
C THR A 66 -3.89 -13.51 9.47
N SER A 67 -2.60 -13.20 9.58
CA SER A 67 -2.06 -12.44 10.71
C SER A 67 -1.10 -11.36 10.28
N ALA A 68 -0.92 -10.35 11.13
CA ALA A 68 0.03 -9.28 10.93
C ALA A 68 0.76 -8.99 12.25
N THR A 69 2.01 -8.55 12.14
CA THR A 69 2.77 -8.05 13.29
C THR A 69 3.09 -6.56 13.10
N PHE A 70 3.24 -5.87 14.23
CA PHE A 70 3.46 -4.43 14.29
C PHE A 70 4.67 -4.15 15.18
N PRO A 71 5.29 -2.95 15.08
CA PRO A 71 6.30 -2.54 16.04
C PRO A 71 5.81 -2.70 17.48
N ALA A 72 6.64 -3.20 18.40
CA ALA A 72 6.22 -3.46 19.79
C ALA A 72 5.83 -2.20 20.56
N SER A 73 6.39 -1.04 20.20
CA SER A 73 6.08 0.27 20.78
C SER A 73 6.23 1.36 19.73
N CYS A 74 5.45 2.44 19.87
CA CYS A 74 5.61 3.65 19.05
C CYS A 74 6.88 4.46 19.40
N THR A 75 7.54 4.14 20.52
CA THR A 75 8.79 4.76 20.95
C THR A 75 10.03 3.91 20.67
N ALA A 76 9.86 2.75 20.02
CA ALA A 76 10.98 1.91 19.64
C ALA A 76 11.87 2.61 18.60
N THR A 77 13.17 2.31 18.64
CA THR A 77 14.14 2.84 17.67
C THR A 77 13.72 2.51 16.23
N GLY A 78 13.71 3.51 15.35
CA GLY A 78 13.30 3.33 13.95
C GLY A 78 11.79 3.31 13.73
N VAL A 79 10.99 3.71 14.73
CA VAL A 79 9.53 3.86 14.64
C VAL A 79 9.16 5.33 14.85
N SER A 80 8.12 5.78 14.16
CA SER A 80 7.53 7.11 14.36
C SER A 80 6.01 7.02 14.42
N ALA A 81 5.34 8.14 14.69
CA ALA A 81 3.88 8.23 14.59
C ALA A 81 3.36 7.82 13.20
N MET A 82 4.17 8.01 12.14
CA MET A 82 3.81 7.63 10.78
C MET A 82 3.90 6.11 10.52
N THR A 83 4.65 5.37 11.34
CA THR A 83 4.95 3.94 11.09
C THR A 83 4.48 3.00 12.19
N CYS A 84 4.15 3.50 13.39
CA CYS A 84 3.85 2.68 14.56
C CYS A 84 2.72 1.65 14.35
N ASN A 85 1.69 2.02 13.59
CA ASN A 85 0.52 1.17 13.32
C ASN A 85 0.55 0.59 11.89
N LYS A 86 1.73 0.57 11.25
CA LYS A 86 1.92 -0.11 9.96
C LYS A 86 2.46 -1.53 10.21
N PRO A 87 1.97 -2.54 9.50
CA PRO A 87 2.41 -3.92 9.70
C PRO A 87 3.86 -4.09 9.22
N ILE A 88 4.71 -4.72 10.04
CA ILE A 88 6.08 -5.10 9.67
C ILE A 88 6.14 -6.50 9.06
N THR A 89 5.16 -7.35 9.36
CA THR A 89 4.93 -8.60 8.63
C THR A 89 3.44 -8.84 8.39
N LEU A 90 3.14 -9.61 7.34
CA LEU A 90 1.82 -10.17 7.06
C LEU A 90 1.98 -11.63 6.66
N THR A 91 1.22 -12.52 7.29
CA THR A 91 1.19 -13.95 7.00
C THR A 91 -0.17 -14.30 6.41
N ASP A 92 -0.16 -14.90 5.22
CA ASP A 92 -1.36 -15.35 4.54
C ASP A 92 -1.90 -16.68 5.12
N ALA A 93 -3.07 -17.11 4.65
CA ALA A 93 -3.70 -18.36 5.10
C ALA A 93 -2.99 -19.64 4.67
N ARG A 94 -1.96 -19.53 3.83
CA ARG A 94 -1.09 -20.65 3.45
C ARG A 94 0.20 -20.67 4.28
N GLY A 95 0.33 -19.77 5.26
CA GLY A 95 1.51 -19.64 6.11
C GLY A 95 2.67 -18.89 5.44
N ASN A 96 2.44 -18.24 4.30
CA ASN A 96 3.47 -17.45 3.63
C ASN A 96 3.56 -16.07 4.26
N THR A 97 4.76 -15.68 4.68
CA THR A 97 5.01 -14.37 5.30
C THR A 97 5.68 -13.41 4.34
N SER A 98 5.16 -12.19 4.29
CA SER A 98 5.83 -11.01 3.71
C SER A 98 6.27 -10.05 4.81
N SER A 99 7.37 -9.33 4.59
CA SER A 99 7.86 -8.29 5.51
C SER A 99 8.03 -6.94 4.83
N PHE A 100 7.94 -5.88 5.62
CA PHE A 100 7.92 -4.50 5.14
C PHE A 100 8.78 -3.59 6.00
N THR A 101 9.36 -2.56 5.38
CA THR A 101 9.97 -1.42 6.09
C THR A 101 9.37 -0.12 5.61
N TYR A 102 9.45 0.92 6.43
CA TYR A 102 8.84 2.22 6.15
C TYR A 102 9.80 3.35 6.49
N ASP A 103 9.64 4.46 5.78
CA ASP A 103 10.29 5.71 6.08
C ASP A 103 9.66 6.34 7.32
N THR A 104 10.47 6.73 8.30
CA THR A 104 9.98 7.28 9.57
C THR A 104 9.54 8.74 9.46
N THR A 105 9.96 9.45 8.43
CA THR A 105 9.60 10.85 8.19
C THR A 105 8.24 10.97 7.52
N HIS A 106 7.98 10.17 6.48
CA HIS A 106 6.75 10.30 5.68
C HIS A 106 5.85 9.05 5.65
N GLY A 107 6.26 7.95 6.28
CA GLY A 107 5.44 6.73 6.41
C GLY A 107 5.29 5.92 5.12
N GLY A 108 6.03 6.27 4.06
CA GLY A 108 6.06 5.52 2.80
C GLY A 108 6.77 4.18 2.99
N MET A 109 6.30 3.12 2.31
CA MET A 109 6.94 1.81 2.38
C MET A 109 8.26 1.85 1.63
N LEU A 110 9.39 1.51 2.25
CA LEU A 110 10.71 1.52 1.61
C LEU A 110 11.06 0.17 0.98
N THR A 111 10.67 -0.92 1.63
CA THR A 111 10.94 -2.28 1.12
C THR A 111 9.75 -3.20 1.36
N ARG A 112 9.60 -4.16 0.46
CA ARG A 112 8.74 -5.33 0.61
C ARG A 112 9.55 -6.58 0.28
N THR A 113 9.49 -7.57 1.14
CA THR A 113 10.03 -8.90 0.91
C THR A 113 8.88 -9.90 0.94
N GLY A 114 8.64 -10.61 -0.16
CA GLY A 114 7.61 -11.65 -0.20
C GLY A 114 8.14 -13.02 0.23
N PRO A 115 7.26 -14.04 0.25
CA PRO A 115 7.66 -15.42 0.53
C PRO A 115 8.56 -15.97 -0.60
N ALA A 116 9.46 -16.88 -0.25
CA ALA A 116 10.30 -17.53 -1.26
C ALA A 116 9.46 -18.44 -2.16
N VAL A 117 9.62 -18.29 -3.49
CA VAL A 117 8.98 -19.12 -4.50
C VAL A 117 10.07 -19.73 -5.37
N GLY A 118 10.14 -21.05 -5.43
CA GLY A 118 11.19 -21.74 -6.22
C GLY A 118 12.63 -21.41 -5.77
N GLY A 119 12.83 -21.08 -4.49
CA GLY A 119 14.14 -20.71 -3.94
C GLY A 119 14.53 -19.23 -4.11
N VAL A 120 13.71 -18.42 -4.79
CA VAL A 120 13.93 -16.98 -4.98
C VAL A 120 12.99 -16.21 -4.07
N GLN A 121 13.52 -15.20 -3.38
CA GLN A 121 12.70 -14.30 -2.57
C GLN A 121 12.41 -13.01 -3.34
N PRO A 122 11.15 -12.75 -3.72
CA PRO A 122 10.81 -11.51 -4.42
C PRO A 122 10.98 -10.33 -3.47
N LYS A 123 11.74 -9.34 -3.92
CA LYS A 123 12.05 -8.12 -3.17
C LYS A 123 11.72 -6.90 -4.02
N THR A 124 11.01 -5.95 -3.42
CA THR A 124 10.67 -4.67 -4.04
C THR A 124 11.23 -3.55 -3.17
N ARG A 125 11.93 -2.59 -3.77
CA ARG A 125 12.36 -1.36 -3.12
C ARG A 125 11.59 -0.19 -3.72
N TYR A 126 11.18 0.73 -2.86
CA TYR A 126 10.47 1.95 -3.25
C TYR A 126 11.33 3.16 -2.88
N SER A 127 11.33 4.18 -3.73
CA SER A 127 11.99 5.46 -3.50
C SER A 127 10.97 6.58 -3.64
N TYR A 128 11.15 7.62 -2.85
CA TYR A 128 10.25 8.77 -2.80
C TYR A 128 11.02 10.05 -3.07
N ALA A 129 10.32 11.03 -3.63
CA ALA A 129 10.82 12.38 -3.81
C ALA A 129 9.83 13.37 -3.18
N GLN A 130 10.36 14.40 -2.53
CA GLN A 130 9.53 15.52 -2.08
C GLN A 130 9.28 16.45 -3.28
N ARG A 131 8.02 16.74 -3.56
CA ARG A 131 7.60 17.65 -4.64
C ARG A 131 6.65 18.71 -4.13
N TYR A 132 6.59 19.83 -4.83
CA TYR A 132 5.80 20.99 -4.43
C TYR A 132 4.79 21.32 -5.51
N ALA A 133 3.57 21.66 -5.10
CA ALA A 133 2.55 22.05 -6.05
C ALA A 133 2.88 23.44 -6.65
N TRP A 134 2.50 23.64 -7.90
CA TRP A 134 2.60 24.91 -8.62
C TRP A 134 1.18 25.41 -8.91
N ILE A 135 0.73 26.39 -8.12
CA ILE A 135 -0.66 26.86 -8.11
C ILE A 135 -0.77 28.20 -8.83
N LYS A 136 -1.86 28.37 -9.59
CA LYS A 136 -2.10 29.60 -10.34
C LYS A 136 -2.26 30.78 -9.40
N ASN A 137 -1.48 31.84 -9.62
CA ASN A 137 -1.52 33.06 -8.83
C ASN A 137 -2.41 34.14 -9.49
N SER A 138 -2.63 35.24 -8.76
CA SER A 138 -3.51 36.35 -9.18
C SER A 138 -3.02 37.09 -10.43
N THR A 139 -1.74 36.98 -10.78
CA THR A 139 -1.16 37.60 -11.99
C THR A 139 -1.20 36.66 -13.19
N GLY A 140 -1.77 35.46 -13.04
CA GLY A 140 -1.96 34.48 -14.12
C GLY A 140 -0.79 33.53 -14.34
N GLY A 141 0.31 33.66 -13.57
CA GLY A 141 1.41 32.70 -13.52
C GLY A 141 1.19 31.59 -12.51
N PHE A 142 2.24 30.81 -12.20
CA PHE A 142 2.21 29.78 -11.16
C PHE A 142 3.25 30.05 -10.08
N SER A 143 2.85 29.84 -8.82
CA SER A 143 3.71 29.97 -7.65
C SER A 143 3.90 28.60 -6.99
N GLN A 144 5.10 28.31 -6.52
CA GLN A 144 5.40 27.09 -5.78
C GLN A 144 4.82 27.18 -4.37
N GLU A 145 4.17 26.11 -3.92
CA GLU A 145 3.77 25.95 -2.52
C GLU A 145 4.98 25.67 -1.63
N THR A 146 4.90 26.05 -0.36
CA THR A 146 5.98 25.81 0.61
C THR A 146 5.95 24.40 1.21
N ASP A 147 4.77 23.78 1.21
CA ASP A 147 4.57 22.47 1.82
C ASP A 147 4.75 21.38 0.77
N GLY A 148 5.86 20.66 0.89
CA GLY A 148 6.23 19.58 -0.01
C GLY A 148 5.52 18.27 0.33
N VAL A 149 5.02 17.58 -0.69
CA VAL A 149 4.41 16.26 -0.60
C VAL A 149 5.41 15.19 -1.02
N TRP A 150 5.59 14.15 -0.20
CA TRP A 150 6.36 12.98 -0.58
C TRP A 150 5.56 12.11 -1.55
N VAL A 151 6.05 11.99 -2.78
CA VAL A 151 5.45 11.16 -3.82
C VAL A 151 6.34 9.96 -4.12
N LEU A 152 5.73 8.82 -4.44
CA LEU A 152 6.47 7.63 -4.86
C LEU A 152 7.11 7.93 -6.21
N SER A 153 8.43 7.91 -6.31
CA SER A 153 9.14 8.30 -7.54
C SER A 153 9.64 7.10 -8.33
N GLU A 154 9.99 6.00 -7.64
CA GLU A 154 10.58 4.82 -8.27
C GLU A 154 10.25 3.54 -7.48
N GLU A 155 10.02 2.45 -8.20
CA GLU A 155 10.07 1.07 -7.71
C GLU A 155 11.15 0.29 -8.43
N ARG A 156 11.84 -0.57 -7.69
CA ARG A 156 12.77 -1.56 -8.25
C ARG A 156 12.39 -2.96 -7.79
N SER A 157 12.45 -3.90 -8.72
CA SER A 157 12.31 -5.32 -8.46
C SER A 157 13.08 -6.12 -9.52
N CYS A 158 13.09 -7.44 -9.37
CA CYS A 158 13.76 -8.35 -10.28
C CYS A 158 12.75 -9.33 -10.87
N ASN A 159 12.86 -9.66 -12.15
CA ASN A 159 11.95 -10.61 -12.81
C ASN A 159 12.13 -12.04 -12.27
N THR A 160 13.38 -12.47 -12.14
CA THR A 160 13.72 -13.87 -11.87
C THR A 160 14.63 -14.06 -10.66
N SER A 161 15.35 -13.03 -10.23
CA SER A 161 16.29 -13.11 -9.13
C SER A 161 15.90 -12.24 -7.92
N THR A 162 16.81 -12.07 -6.98
CA THR A 162 16.56 -11.29 -5.75
C THR A 162 17.17 -9.90 -5.88
N LEU A 163 16.42 -8.88 -5.46
CA LEU A 163 16.91 -7.50 -5.38
C LEU A 163 17.76 -7.31 -4.13
N ASP A 164 18.94 -6.70 -4.28
CA ASP A 164 19.68 -6.14 -3.15
C ASP A 164 19.12 -4.74 -2.81
N PHE A 165 18.59 -4.58 -1.60
CA PHE A 165 18.01 -3.31 -1.16
C PHE A 165 19.04 -2.17 -1.03
N THR A 166 20.31 -2.49 -0.81
CA THR A 166 21.38 -1.50 -0.64
C THR A 166 21.75 -0.89 -1.99
N THR A 167 22.02 -1.75 -2.96
CA THR A 167 22.48 -1.34 -4.29
C THR A 167 21.33 -1.07 -5.26
N GLY A 168 20.13 -1.61 -5.01
CA GLY A 168 19.00 -1.56 -5.93
C GLY A 168 19.25 -2.35 -7.22
N ALA A 169 20.13 -3.36 -7.17
CA ALA A 169 20.51 -4.21 -8.29
C ALA A 169 19.98 -5.64 -8.12
N CYS A 170 19.73 -6.31 -9.24
CA CYS A 170 19.35 -7.71 -9.27
C CYS A 170 20.59 -8.61 -9.28
N SER A 171 20.54 -9.72 -8.56
CA SER A 171 21.66 -10.68 -8.52
C SER A 171 21.93 -11.33 -9.88
N ALA A 172 20.94 -11.40 -10.77
CA ALA A 172 21.09 -11.87 -12.15
C ALA A 172 21.52 -10.77 -13.16
N GLY A 173 21.82 -9.55 -12.68
CA GLY A 173 22.29 -8.44 -13.52
C GLY A 173 21.20 -7.50 -14.01
N THR A 174 21.58 -6.51 -14.82
CA THR A 174 20.70 -5.39 -15.23
C THR A 174 19.57 -5.78 -16.17
N SER A 175 19.70 -6.86 -16.93
CA SER A 175 18.63 -7.38 -17.78
C SER A 175 17.47 -7.96 -16.97
N ASP A 176 17.71 -8.38 -15.73
CA ASP A 176 16.71 -8.89 -14.80
C ASP A 176 16.01 -7.77 -14.02
N LEU A 177 16.56 -6.56 -14.02
CA LEU A 177 16.02 -5.42 -13.30
C LEU A 177 14.75 -4.90 -13.97
N VAL A 178 13.74 -4.68 -13.13
CA VAL A 178 12.52 -3.95 -13.46
C VAL A 178 12.53 -2.66 -12.66
N VAL A 179 12.45 -1.53 -13.36
CA VAL A 179 12.33 -0.21 -12.75
C VAL A 179 11.01 0.42 -13.19
N THR A 180 10.16 0.79 -12.23
CA THR A 180 8.96 1.58 -12.50
C THR A 180 9.19 2.99 -12.01
N THR A 181 9.07 4.00 -12.87
CA THR A 181 9.16 5.41 -12.47
C THR A 181 7.81 6.09 -12.59
N TYR A 182 7.57 7.06 -11.72
CA TYR A 182 6.31 7.78 -11.58
C TYR A 182 6.53 9.26 -11.92
N ASP A 183 5.78 9.73 -12.91
CA ASP A 183 5.86 11.09 -13.42
C ASP A 183 4.68 11.91 -12.91
N TYR A 184 4.98 12.98 -12.17
CA TYR A 184 3.97 13.92 -11.66
C TYR A 184 4.02 15.28 -12.38
N GLY A 185 4.59 15.34 -13.58
CA GLY A 185 4.72 16.55 -14.39
C GLY A 185 5.91 17.45 -14.00
N PRO A 186 6.08 18.60 -14.67
CA PRO A 186 7.24 19.47 -14.48
C PRO A 186 7.24 20.21 -13.13
N ASP A 187 8.44 20.53 -12.62
CA ASP A 187 8.68 21.27 -11.37
C ASP A 187 9.22 22.68 -11.63
N THR A 188 8.82 23.28 -12.75
CA THR A 188 9.47 24.49 -13.28
C THR A 188 8.66 25.77 -13.09
N GLY A 189 7.42 25.67 -12.61
CA GLY A 189 6.48 26.80 -12.52
C GLY A 189 6.01 27.36 -13.86
N THR A 190 6.39 26.75 -14.98
CA THR A 190 5.94 27.17 -16.32
C THR A 190 4.48 26.77 -16.57
N VAL A 191 4.04 25.69 -15.95
CA VAL A 191 2.65 25.20 -15.98
C VAL A 191 2.21 24.85 -14.58
N GLY A 192 0.90 24.84 -14.36
CA GLY A 192 0.31 24.37 -13.12
C GLY A 192 0.62 22.90 -12.89
N ASN A 193 0.92 22.56 -11.64
CA ASN A 193 1.18 21.20 -11.24
C ASN A 193 0.62 20.93 -9.84
N ASN A 194 -0.46 20.18 -9.77
CA ASN A 194 -1.10 19.75 -8.54
C ASN A 194 -0.61 18.37 -8.06
N LEU A 195 0.50 17.88 -8.62
CA LEU A 195 1.14 16.61 -8.28
C LEU A 195 0.24 15.39 -8.52
N TRP A 196 -0.66 15.45 -9.51
CA TRP A 196 -1.32 14.26 -10.01
C TRP A 196 -0.33 13.40 -10.78
N LEU A 197 -0.48 12.08 -10.63
CA LEU A 197 0.33 11.12 -11.38
C LEU A 197 -0.02 11.22 -12.86
N ARG A 198 0.86 11.80 -13.67
CA ARG A 198 0.66 11.95 -15.12
C ARG A 198 1.17 10.77 -15.91
N GLY A 199 2.07 9.97 -15.36
CA GLY A 199 2.58 8.82 -16.08
C GLY A 199 3.32 7.81 -15.24
N VAL A 200 3.38 6.60 -15.78
CA VAL A 200 4.15 5.48 -15.23
C VAL A 200 5.01 4.92 -16.35
N VAL A 201 6.30 4.74 -16.10
CA VAL A 201 7.23 4.10 -17.04
C VAL A 201 7.77 2.83 -16.41
N VAL A 202 7.48 1.68 -17.01
CA VAL A 202 8.07 0.41 -16.63
C VAL A 202 9.23 0.11 -17.58
N THR A 203 10.44 0.00 -17.05
CA THR A 203 11.65 -0.34 -17.78
C THR A 203 12.13 -1.73 -17.38
N SER A 204 12.26 -2.64 -18.33
CA SER A 204 12.80 -3.98 -18.11
C SER A 204 13.50 -4.48 -19.37
N GLY A 205 14.63 -5.19 -19.22
CA GLY A 205 15.38 -5.72 -20.36
C GLY A 205 15.81 -4.67 -21.39
N GLY A 206 16.01 -3.42 -20.96
CA GLY A 206 16.35 -2.29 -21.84
C GLY A 206 15.17 -1.67 -22.60
N THR A 207 13.94 -2.17 -22.41
CA THR A 207 12.72 -1.61 -23.01
C THR A 207 11.95 -0.80 -21.98
N SER A 208 11.53 0.42 -22.33
CA SER A 208 10.69 1.27 -21.50
C SER A 208 9.29 1.41 -22.09
N LEU A 209 8.29 1.15 -21.25
CA LEU A 209 6.87 1.16 -21.58
C LEU A 209 6.18 2.24 -20.75
N ARG A 210 5.66 3.28 -21.40
CA ARG A 210 5.07 4.46 -20.75
C ARG A 210 3.56 4.49 -20.90
N SER A 211 2.85 4.52 -19.77
CA SER A 211 1.44 4.93 -19.73
C SER A 211 1.34 6.38 -19.28
N CYS A 212 0.43 7.14 -19.89
CA CYS A 212 0.14 8.53 -19.51
C CYS A 212 -1.33 8.70 -19.13
N TYR A 213 -1.60 9.60 -18.20
CA TYR A 213 -2.93 9.87 -17.67
C TYR A 213 -3.26 11.36 -17.81
N GLU A 214 -4.48 11.63 -18.24
CA GLU A 214 -5.03 12.99 -18.25
C GLU A 214 -6.20 13.09 -17.28
N TYR A 215 -6.39 14.29 -16.76
CA TYR A 215 -7.36 14.58 -15.73
C TYR A 215 -8.22 15.78 -16.12
N ASP A 216 -9.48 15.76 -15.71
CA ASP A 216 -10.31 16.96 -15.74
C ASP A 216 -9.88 17.96 -14.64
N ILE A 217 -10.55 19.10 -14.59
CA ILE A 217 -10.28 20.15 -13.60
C ILE A 217 -10.55 19.71 -12.16
N ASN A 218 -11.33 18.66 -11.95
CA ASN A 218 -11.70 18.11 -10.65
C ASN A 218 -10.75 16.99 -10.19
N GLY A 219 -9.84 16.53 -11.05
CA GLY A 219 -8.92 15.42 -10.75
C GLY A 219 -9.47 14.05 -11.05
N ASN A 220 -10.58 13.96 -11.79
CA ASN A 220 -11.01 12.68 -12.31
C ASN A 220 -10.17 12.32 -13.53
N ARG A 221 -9.69 11.08 -13.59
CA ARG A 221 -8.96 10.57 -14.75
C ARG A 221 -9.92 10.45 -15.94
N ILE A 222 -9.61 11.16 -17.03
CA ILE A 222 -10.44 11.19 -18.25
C ILE A 222 -9.78 10.47 -19.43
N SER A 223 -8.48 10.21 -19.37
CA SER A 223 -7.75 9.52 -20.44
C SER A 223 -6.64 8.65 -19.86
N GLU A 224 -6.33 7.58 -20.60
CA GLU A 224 -5.16 6.74 -20.40
C GLU A 224 -4.58 6.38 -21.77
N THR A 225 -3.32 6.74 -21.99
CA THR A 225 -2.57 6.28 -23.16
C THR A 225 -1.78 5.04 -22.77
N ALA A 226 -2.00 3.94 -23.49
CA ALA A 226 -1.34 2.66 -23.23
C ALA A 226 0.12 2.64 -23.73
N PRO A 227 0.98 1.74 -23.21
CA PRO A 227 2.41 1.72 -23.50
C PRO A 227 2.83 1.61 -24.97
N GLN A 228 1.96 1.10 -25.84
CA GLN A 228 2.25 0.97 -27.27
C GLN A 228 2.16 2.29 -28.05
N ALA A 229 1.77 3.39 -27.40
CA ALA A 229 1.74 4.70 -28.02
C ALA A 229 3.13 5.33 -28.26
N ASN A 230 4.20 4.73 -27.70
CA ASN A 230 5.59 5.18 -27.87
C ASN A 230 5.82 6.66 -27.52
N LEU A 231 5.14 7.15 -26.47
CA LEU A 231 5.30 8.53 -26.01
C LEU A 231 6.64 8.72 -25.27
N SER A 232 7.32 9.82 -25.55
CA SER A 232 8.55 10.23 -24.84
C SER A 232 8.26 10.93 -23.51
N ALA A 233 7.10 11.58 -23.37
CA ALA A 233 6.67 12.30 -22.18
C ALA A 233 5.13 12.23 -22.02
N CYS A 234 4.67 12.47 -20.79
CA CYS A 234 3.27 12.71 -20.49
C CYS A 234 3.06 14.22 -20.36
N TYR A 235 2.02 14.74 -21.01
CA TYR A 235 1.72 16.18 -21.05
C TYR A 235 0.56 16.49 -20.11
#